data_AF-A0A941AM30-F1
#
_entry.id   AF-A0A941AM30-F1
#
_cell.length_a   1.000
_cell.length_b   1.000
_cell.length_c   1.000
_cell.angle_alpha   90.00
_cell.angle_beta   90.00
_cell.angle_gamma   90.00
#
_symmetry.space_group_name_H-M   'P 1'
#
loop_
_entity.id
_entity.type
_entity.pdbx_description
1 polymer ?
#
loop_
_entity_poly.entity_id
_entity_poly.type
_entity_poly.pdbx_seq_one_letter_code
_entity_poly.pdbx_strand_id
1 'polypeptide(L)'
;MAKAAGPWQFISATGRRYGLRIDWWADERRDAEKSTHAAASYLRDLYGMFESWPLATAAYNAGEGKIQKAVTRYKSDDFSELIRHRYLKQETKDYVPKMLAALTIAKDPDKYGFGDVAYEAPL
;
A
#
# COMPACT_ATOMS: atom_id res chain seq x y z
N MET A 1 0.14 2.68 20.41
CA MET A 1 0.79 1.68 19.53
C MET A 1 0.26 1.86 18.11
N ALA A 2 0.93 2.65 17.28
CA ALA A 2 0.55 2.88 15.87
C ALA A 2 1.59 2.34 14.88
N LYS A 3 2.55 1.54 15.37
CA LYS A 3 3.64 1.05 14.54
C LYS A 3 3.11 0.00 13.56
N ALA A 4 3.43 0.21 12.28
CA ALA A 4 3.25 -0.77 11.22
C ALA A 4 4.01 -2.07 11.53
N ALA A 5 3.49 -3.21 11.09
CA ALA A 5 4.13 -4.51 11.26
C ALA A 5 3.90 -5.43 10.06
N GLY A 6 4.80 -6.39 9.90
CA GLY A 6 4.71 -7.44 8.88
C GLY A 6 5.07 -7.00 7.46
N PRO A 7 4.97 -7.91 6.47
CA PRO A 7 5.37 -7.63 5.09
C PRO A 7 4.62 -6.44 4.49
N TRP A 8 3.31 -6.36 4.77
CA TRP A 8 2.42 -5.33 4.24
C TRP A 8 2.30 -4.08 5.11
N GLN A 9 3.11 -3.99 6.17
CA GLN A 9 3.23 -2.82 7.06
C GLN A 9 1.89 -2.28 7.58
N PHE A 10 0.98 -3.17 7.96
CA PHE A 10 -0.32 -2.78 8.53
C PHE A 10 -0.17 -2.09 9.89
N ILE A 11 -0.86 -0.97 10.06
CA ILE A 11 -1.20 -0.47 11.41
C ILE A 11 -2.32 -1.32 12.01
N SER A 12 -2.37 -1.43 13.35
CA SER A 12 -3.28 -2.36 14.02
C SER A 12 -4.76 -2.12 13.70
N ALA A 13 -5.17 -0.85 13.55
CA ALA A 13 -6.56 -0.52 13.23
C ALA A 13 -6.98 -1.06 11.86
N THR A 14 -6.17 -0.78 10.82
CA THR A 14 -6.44 -1.26 9.46
C THR A 14 -6.33 -2.78 9.38
N GLY A 15 -5.32 -3.39 10.02
CA GLY A 15 -5.19 -4.84 10.05
C GLY A 15 -6.43 -5.54 10.61
N ARG A 16 -6.96 -5.07 11.74
CA ARG A 16 -8.23 -5.59 12.31
C ARG A 16 -9.41 -5.39 11.38
N ARG A 17 -9.53 -4.21 10.76
CA ARG A 17 -10.61 -3.91 9.79
C ARG A 17 -10.63 -4.92 8.63
N TYR A 18 -9.46 -5.38 8.22
CA TYR A 18 -9.29 -6.37 7.14
C TYR A 18 -9.12 -7.81 7.66
N GLY A 19 -9.60 -8.09 8.87
CA GLY A 19 -9.74 -9.46 9.38
C GLY A 19 -8.50 -10.05 10.05
N LEU A 20 -7.42 -9.30 10.22
CA LEU A 20 -6.24 -9.78 10.93
C LEU A 20 -6.48 -9.80 12.43
N ARG A 21 -6.21 -10.95 13.05
CA ARG A 21 -6.14 -11.08 14.50
C ARG A 21 -4.88 -10.41 15.02
N ILE A 22 -5.08 -9.46 15.91
CA ILE A 22 -4.01 -8.73 16.58
C ILE A 22 -4.36 -8.72 18.07
N ASP A 23 -3.75 -9.54 18.87
CA ASP A 23 -3.93 -9.54 20.32
C ASP A 23 -2.63 -9.97 21.00
N TRP A 24 -2.70 -10.26 22.29
CA TRP A 24 -1.52 -10.65 23.06
C TRP A 24 -0.96 -12.01 22.64
N TRP A 25 -1.78 -12.87 22.05
CA TRP A 25 -1.42 -14.24 21.65
C TRP A 25 -0.96 -14.34 20.19
N ALA A 26 -1.52 -13.53 19.30
CA ALA A 26 -1.21 -13.56 17.88
C ALA A 26 -1.21 -12.17 17.24
N ASP A 27 -0.25 -11.92 16.34
CA ASP A 27 -0.21 -10.72 15.50
C ASP A 27 -0.09 -11.14 14.04
N GLU A 28 -1.23 -11.44 13.41
CA GLU A 28 -1.35 -11.96 12.05
C GLU A 28 -0.93 -10.95 10.98
N ARG A 29 -0.56 -9.73 11.35
CA ARG A 29 0.17 -8.84 10.42
C ARG A 29 1.49 -9.46 9.97
N ARG A 30 2.11 -10.30 10.80
CA ARG A 30 3.36 -10.99 10.48
C ARG A 30 3.17 -12.28 9.69
N ASP A 31 1.95 -12.79 9.60
CA ASP A 31 1.61 -13.97 8.81
C ASP A 31 1.55 -13.56 7.33
N ALA A 32 2.42 -14.11 6.49
CA ALA A 32 2.58 -13.67 5.11
C ALA A 32 1.33 -13.92 4.26
N GLU A 33 0.66 -15.05 4.44
CA GLU A 33 -0.54 -15.40 3.67
C GLU A 33 -1.73 -14.53 4.11
N LYS A 34 -2.03 -14.50 5.41
CA LYS A 34 -3.17 -13.73 5.94
C LYS A 34 -3.02 -12.24 5.67
N SER A 35 -1.82 -11.69 5.92
CA SER A 35 -1.56 -10.27 5.65
C SER A 35 -1.62 -9.93 4.17
N THR A 36 -1.27 -10.86 3.27
CA THR A 36 -1.42 -10.66 1.82
C THR A 36 -2.89 -10.63 1.40
N HIS A 37 -3.73 -11.53 1.90
CA HIS A 37 -5.17 -11.49 1.64
C HIS A 37 -5.83 -10.20 2.18
N ALA A 38 -5.40 -9.74 3.35
CA ALA A 38 -5.86 -8.48 3.92
C ALA A 38 -5.42 -7.28 3.07
N ALA A 39 -4.17 -7.25 2.61
CA ALA A 39 -3.62 -6.18 1.76
C ALA A 39 -4.32 -6.12 0.41
N ALA A 40 -4.53 -7.26 -0.25
CA ALA A 40 -5.27 -7.35 -1.51
C ALA A 40 -6.71 -6.84 -1.35
N SER A 41 -7.39 -7.22 -0.26
CA SER A 41 -8.74 -6.74 0.04
C SER A 41 -8.77 -5.23 0.26
N TYR A 42 -7.80 -4.68 1.00
CA TYR A 42 -7.70 -3.24 1.23
C TYR A 42 -7.44 -2.48 -0.09
N LEU A 43 -6.48 -2.92 -0.88
CA LEU A 43 -6.17 -2.30 -2.18
C LEU A 43 -7.37 -2.34 -3.13
N ARG A 44 -8.15 -3.43 -3.14
CA ARG A 44 -9.39 -3.53 -3.91
C ARG A 44 -10.41 -2.47 -3.48
N ASP A 45 -10.64 -2.31 -2.18
CA ASP A 45 -11.57 -1.30 -1.67
C ASP A 45 -11.11 0.12 -2.02
N LEU A 46 -9.81 0.40 -1.86
CA LEU A 46 -9.21 1.68 -2.23
C LEU A 46 -9.37 1.97 -3.73
N TYR A 47 -9.16 0.96 -4.58
CA TYR A 47 -9.42 1.10 -6.01
C TYR A 47 -10.89 1.36 -6.28
N GLY A 48 -11.83 0.68 -5.59
CA GLY A 48 -13.26 0.96 -5.71
C GLY A 48 -13.67 2.37 -5.26
N MET A 49 -12.91 3.00 -4.36
CA MET A 49 -13.16 4.37 -3.90
C MET A 49 -12.66 5.44 -4.89
N PHE A 50 -11.50 5.21 -5.52
CA PHE A 50 -10.79 6.23 -6.30
C PHE A 50 -10.75 5.94 -7.80
N GLU A 51 -11.08 4.72 -8.22
CA GLU A 51 -11.02 4.21 -9.61
C GLU A 51 -9.67 4.48 -10.29
N SER A 52 -8.60 4.59 -9.49
CA SER A 52 -7.27 5.02 -9.92
C SER A 52 -6.22 4.34 -9.07
N TRP A 53 -5.37 3.52 -9.71
CA TRP A 53 -4.28 2.83 -9.01
C TRP A 53 -3.30 3.79 -8.32
N PRO A 54 -2.85 4.90 -8.95
CA PRO A 54 -2.02 5.89 -8.25
C PRO A 54 -2.66 6.43 -6.97
N LEU A 55 -3.96 6.77 -7.00
CA LEU A 55 -4.67 7.25 -5.80
C LEU A 55 -4.86 6.15 -4.76
N ALA A 56 -5.20 4.93 -5.18
CA ALA A 56 -5.34 3.78 -4.30
C ALA A 56 -4.02 3.45 -3.59
N THR A 57 -2.90 3.40 -4.32
CA THR A 57 -1.58 3.17 -3.74
C THR A 57 -1.15 4.32 -2.81
N ALA A 58 -1.44 5.57 -3.17
CA ALA A 58 -1.20 6.70 -2.28
C ALA A 58 -2.03 6.62 -1.00
N ALA A 59 -3.30 6.18 -1.10
CA ALA A 59 -4.21 6.00 0.02
C ALA A 59 -3.79 4.85 0.93
N TYR A 60 -3.23 3.78 0.38
CA TYR A 60 -2.67 2.68 1.17
C TYR A 60 -1.55 3.17 2.10
N ASN A 61 -0.68 4.07 1.63
CA ASN A 61 0.38 4.66 2.44
C ASN A 61 -0.10 5.77 3.39
N ALA A 62 -0.96 6.67 2.91
CA ALA A 62 -1.28 7.91 3.60
C ALA A 62 -2.62 7.89 4.36
N GLY A 63 -3.44 6.86 4.13
CA GLY A 63 -4.84 6.73 4.54
C GLY A 63 -5.82 7.30 3.52
N GLU A 64 -6.92 6.59 3.27
CA GLU A 64 -7.96 6.96 2.30
C GLU A 64 -8.56 8.34 2.58
N GLY A 65 -8.82 8.66 3.86
CA GLY A 65 -9.38 9.95 4.23
C GLY A 65 -8.45 11.13 3.93
N LYS A 66 -7.13 10.89 3.88
CA LYS A 66 -6.16 11.94 3.52
C LYS A 66 -6.16 12.18 2.01
N ILE A 67 -6.19 11.11 1.20
CA ILE A 67 -6.29 11.25 -0.25
C ILE A 67 -7.63 11.87 -0.65
N GLN A 68 -8.74 11.44 -0.04
CA GLN A 68 -10.05 12.05 -0.27
C GLN A 68 -10.05 13.56 0.00
N LYS A 69 -9.45 14.00 1.12
CA LYS A 69 -9.30 15.43 1.43
C LYS A 69 -8.42 16.17 0.43
N ALA A 70 -7.41 15.53 -0.13
CA ALA A 70 -6.57 16.12 -1.18
C ALA A 70 -7.39 16.33 -2.47
N VAL A 71 -8.09 15.28 -2.92
CA VAL A 71 -8.96 15.31 -4.11
C VAL A 71 -10.00 16.42 -3.98
N THR A 72 -10.71 16.48 -2.85
CA THR A 72 -11.72 17.53 -2.62
C THR A 72 -11.10 18.93 -2.53
N ARG A 73 -9.93 19.08 -1.89
CA ARG A 73 -9.26 20.38 -1.75
C ARG A 73 -8.81 20.96 -3.09
N TYR A 74 -8.23 20.13 -3.96
CA TYR A 74 -7.67 20.56 -5.24
C TYR A 74 -8.60 20.34 -6.42
N LYS A 75 -9.79 19.76 -6.18
CA LYS A 75 -10.81 19.46 -7.20
C LYS A 75 -10.24 18.66 -8.37
N SER A 76 -9.38 17.69 -8.05
CA SER A 76 -8.71 16.85 -9.03
C SER A 76 -8.50 15.45 -8.48
N ASP A 77 -8.75 14.45 -9.31
CA ASP A 77 -8.48 13.03 -9.09
C ASP A 77 -7.19 12.57 -9.83
N ASP A 78 -6.51 13.48 -10.52
CA ASP A 78 -5.19 13.20 -11.09
C ASP A 78 -4.12 13.27 -9.99
N PHE A 79 -3.54 12.12 -9.68
CA PHE A 79 -2.43 12.03 -8.73
C PHE A 79 -1.28 12.97 -9.08
N SER A 80 -1.00 13.17 -10.38
CA SER A 80 0.07 14.04 -10.86
C SER A 80 -0.16 15.51 -10.49
N GLU A 81 -1.43 15.94 -10.46
CA GLU A 81 -1.79 17.27 -9.99
C GLU A 81 -1.69 17.35 -8.45
N LEU A 82 -2.21 16.35 -7.74
CA LEU A 82 -2.20 16.33 -6.28
C LEU A 82 -0.79 16.43 -5.69
N ILE A 83 0.21 15.81 -6.32
CA ILE A 83 1.60 15.84 -5.85
C ILE A 83 2.33 17.17 -6.11
N ARG A 84 1.79 18.05 -6.97
CA ARG A 84 2.35 19.41 -7.16
C ARG A 84 2.14 20.29 -5.93
N HIS A 85 1.17 19.96 -5.09
CA HIS A 85 0.86 20.71 -3.89
C HIS A 85 1.56 20.17 -2.63
N ARG A 86 1.57 20.97 -1.56
CA ARG A 86 2.26 20.63 -0.29
C ARG A 86 1.42 19.79 0.68
N TYR A 87 0.16 19.50 0.37
CA TYR A 87 -0.73 18.78 1.29
C TYR A 87 -0.33 17.32 1.50
N LEU A 88 0.14 16.64 0.46
CA LEU A 88 0.69 15.29 0.56
C LEU A 88 2.15 15.37 1.03
N LYS A 89 2.52 14.50 1.98
CA LYS A 89 3.90 14.41 2.47
C LYS A 89 4.78 13.82 1.37
N GLN A 90 6.07 14.19 1.36
CA GLN A 90 7.03 13.66 0.38
C GLN A 90 7.07 12.13 0.38
N GLU A 91 7.00 11.50 1.55
CA GLU A 91 6.89 10.04 1.70
C GLU A 91 5.79 9.42 0.81
N THR A 92 4.59 10.00 0.82
CA THR A 92 3.46 9.53 -0.01
C THR A 92 3.69 9.79 -1.49
N LYS A 93 4.27 10.95 -1.84
CA LYS A 93 4.61 11.29 -3.23
C LYS A 93 5.61 10.30 -3.81
N ASP A 94 6.58 9.88 -3.01
CA ASP A 94 7.62 8.92 -3.40
C ASP A 94 7.13 7.47 -3.34
N TYR A 95 6.11 7.17 -2.53
CA TYR A 95 5.61 5.81 -2.35
C TYR A 95 5.01 5.23 -3.63
N VAL A 96 4.22 6.01 -4.36
CA VAL A 96 3.58 5.57 -5.61
C VAL A 96 4.61 5.19 -6.70
N PRO A 97 5.59 6.05 -7.08
CA PRO A 97 6.57 5.67 -8.08
C PRO A 97 7.46 4.50 -7.63
N LYS A 98 7.79 4.40 -6.32
CA LYS A 98 8.52 3.25 -5.78
C LYS A 98 7.74 1.94 -5.93
N MET A 99 6.44 1.95 -5.63
CA MET A 99 5.57 0.79 -5.81
C MET A 99 5.49 0.40 -7.30
N LEU A 100 5.29 1.37 -8.19
CA LEU A 100 5.26 1.11 -9.63
C LEU A 100 6.57 0.54 -10.15
N ALA A 101 7.71 1.05 -9.68
CA ALA A 101 9.02 0.50 -10.02
C ALA A 101 9.18 -0.95 -9.53
N ALA A 102 8.81 -1.23 -8.28
CA ALA A 102 8.84 -2.58 -7.71
C ALA A 102 7.94 -3.56 -8.49
N LEU A 103 6.72 -3.15 -8.84
CA LEU A 103 5.80 -3.95 -9.66
C LEU A 103 6.35 -4.17 -11.08
N THR A 104 7.02 -3.18 -11.64
CA THR A 104 7.62 -3.28 -12.98
C THR A 104 8.79 -4.27 -12.97
N ILE A 105 9.64 -4.22 -11.95
CA ILE A 105 10.73 -5.18 -11.73
C ILE A 105 10.15 -6.58 -11.50
N ALA A 106 9.14 -6.72 -10.65
CA ALA A 106 8.55 -8.02 -10.31
C ALA A 106 7.87 -8.72 -11.52
N LYS A 107 7.41 -7.96 -12.51
CA LYS A 107 6.81 -8.51 -13.74
C LYS A 107 7.82 -9.08 -14.73
N ASP A 108 9.05 -8.57 -14.71
CA ASP A 108 10.11 -8.97 -15.63
C ASP A 108 11.48 -8.83 -14.94
N PRO A 109 11.75 -9.65 -13.91
CA PRO A 109 12.93 -9.49 -13.07
C PRO A 109 14.22 -9.61 -13.88
N ASP A 110 14.28 -10.55 -14.82
CA ASP A 110 15.44 -10.79 -15.70
C ASP A 110 15.85 -9.53 -16.46
N LYS A 111 14.87 -8.85 -17.08
CA LYS A 111 15.12 -7.61 -17.83
C LYS A 111 15.73 -6.50 -16.97
N TYR A 112 15.43 -6.49 -15.68
CA TYR A 112 15.93 -5.50 -14.73
C TYR A 112 17.13 -6.00 -13.91
N GLY A 113 17.74 -7.14 -14.29
CA GLY A 113 18.94 -7.67 -13.65
C GLY A 113 18.70 -8.47 -12.36
N PHE A 114 17.48 -8.97 -12.18
CA PHE A 114 17.06 -9.80 -11.03
C PHE A 114 16.85 -11.28 -11.42
N GLY A 115 17.58 -11.79 -12.41
CA GLY A 115 17.40 -13.18 -12.88
C GLY A 115 17.98 -14.27 -11.98
N ASP A 116 18.85 -13.92 -11.03
CA ASP A 116 19.48 -14.85 -10.09
C ASP A 116 18.78 -14.87 -8.71
N VAL A 117 17.51 -14.47 -8.64
CA VAL A 117 16.77 -14.46 -7.37
C VAL A 117 16.41 -15.89 -6.97
N ALA A 118 17.06 -16.40 -5.92
CA ALA A 118 16.70 -17.67 -5.30
C ALA A 118 15.37 -17.51 -4.53
N TYR A 119 14.31 -18.11 -5.05
CA TYR A 119 13.03 -18.19 -4.35
C TYR A 119 13.08 -19.30 -3.30
N GLU A 120 12.99 -18.92 -2.03
CA GLU A 120 12.83 -19.87 -0.94
C GLU A 120 11.38 -20.31 -0.81
N ALA A 121 11.17 -21.57 -0.40
CA ALA A 121 9.82 -22.04 -0.08
C ALA A 121 9.25 -21.25 1.12
N PRO A 122 7.94 -20.95 1.13
CA PRO A 122 7.31 -20.36 2.31
C PRO A 122 7.55 -21.24 3.55
N LEU A 123 7.88 -20.61 4.68
CA LEU A 123 8.07 -21.27 5.99
C LEU A 123 6.76 -21.81 6.57
#